data_AF-A0A357WTW3-F1
#
_entry.id   AF-A0A357WTW3-F1
#
_cell.length_a   1.000
_cell.length_b   1.000
_cell.length_c   1.000
_cell.angle_alpha   90.00
_cell.angle_beta   90.00
_cell.angle_gamma   90.00
#
_symmetry.space_group_name_H-M   'P 1'
#
loop_
_entity.id
_entity.type
_entity.pdbx_description
1 polymer ?
#
loop_
_entity_poly.entity_id
_entity_poly.type
_entity_poly.pdbx_seq_one_letter_code
_entity_poly.pdbx_strand_id
1 'polypeptide(L)'
;MPVNIPVEELHPFEGHPYKVLDDDEMNMLVESIQKHGILSPLIVRPLENKTDEYEVISGHRRLHAAEKAGIVEVPALIYALERNAAAIAVVDSNL
;
A
#
# COMPACT_ATOMS: atom_id res chain seq x y z
N MET A 1 -8.34 5.98 -11.65
CA MET A 1 -9.27 5.85 -10.50
C MET A 1 -8.71 4.75 -9.60
N PRO A 2 -8.80 4.86 -8.27
CA PRO A 2 -8.40 3.77 -7.39
C PRO A 2 -9.27 2.53 -7.64
N VAL A 3 -8.67 1.36 -7.50
CA VAL A 3 -9.33 0.06 -7.56
C VAL A 3 -9.18 -0.62 -6.21
N ASN A 4 -10.19 -1.39 -5.80
CA ASN A 4 -10.10 -2.19 -4.59
C ASN A 4 -9.29 -3.44 -4.91
N ILE A 5 -8.23 -3.68 -4.15
CA ILE A 5 -7.37 -4.85 -4.30
C ILE A 5 -7.42 -5.64 -2.99
N PRO A 6 -7.63 -6.97 -3.05
CA PRO A 6 -7.50 -7.85 -1.90
C PRO A 6 -6.16 -7.65 -1.19
N VAL A 7 -6.19 -7.59 0.14
CA VAL A 7 -4.97 -7.46 0.95
C VAL A 7 -4.02 -8.63 0.72
N GLU A 8 -4.54 -9.82 0.43
CA GLU A 8 -3.75 -11.02 0.11
C GLU A 8 -2.99 -10.93 -1.23
N GLU A 9 -3.43 -10.08 -2.16
CA GLU A 9 -2.79 -9.83 -3.44
C GLU A 9 -1.73 -8.71 -3.36
N LEU A 10 -1.62 -8.05 -2.20
CA LEU A 10 -0.71 -6.94 -1.94
C LEU A 10 0.52 -7.40 -1.17
N HIS A 11 1.67 -7.25 -1.82
CA HIS A 11 2.96 -7.61 -1.24
C HIS A 11 3.71 -6.36 -0.81
N PRO A 12 4.31 -6.36 0.39
CA PRO A 12 5.23 -5.30 0.77
C PRO A 12 6.46 -5.33 -0.14
N PHE A 13 7.03 -4.16 -0.45
CA PHE A 13 8.21 -4.09 -1.32
C PHE A 13 9.45 -4.66 -0.63
N GLU A 14 10.11 -5.62 -1.31
CA GLU A 14 11.30 -6.31 -0.78
C GLU A 14 12.47 -5.33 -0.66
N GLY A 15 12.88 -5.01 0.59
CA GLY A 15 14.03 -4.16 0.87
C GLY A 15 13.71 -2.81 1.51
N HIS A 16 12.48 -2.57 1.97
CA HIS A 16 12.19 -1.37 2.76
C HIS A 16 12.98 -1.35 4.08
N PRO A 17 13.78 -0.30 4.35
CA PRO A 17 14.49 -0.15 5.61
C PRO A 17 13.55 0.24 6.77
N TYR A 18 12.30 0.62 6.46
CA TYR A 18 11.30 1.03 7.44
C TYR A 18 10.44 -0.17 7.85
N LYS A 19 10.62 -0.61 9.09
CA LYS A 19 9.67 -1.50 9.75
C LYS A 19 8.47 -0.68 10.20
N VAL A 20 7.27 -1.14 9.89
CA VAL A 20 6.06 -0.58 10.48
C VAL A 20 6.14 -0.77 12.00
N LEU A 21 6.07 0.33 12.74
CA LEU A 21 6.06 0.30 14.20
C LEU A 21 4.62 0.19 14.67
N ASP A 22 4.40 -0.71 15.62
CA ASP A 22 3.12 -0.87 16.31
C ASP A 22 3.06 0.07 17.52
N ASP A 23 3.11 1.36 17.23
CA ASP A 23 3.01 2.46 18.19
C ASP A 23 1.55 2.89 18.41
N ASP A 24 1.34 3.85 19.32
CA ASP A 24 0.01 4.42 19.57
C ASP A 24 -0.56 5.09 18.31
N GLU A 25 0.28 5.69 17.46
CA GLU A 25 -0.14 6.27 16.18
C GLU A 25 -0.68 5.21 15.21
N MET A 26 -0.11 4.00 15.21
CA MET A 26 -0.63 2.85 14.47
C MET A 26 -2.02 2.46 14.98
N ASN A 27 -2.21 2.38 16.29
CA ASN A 27 -3.52 2.04 16.86
C ASN A 27 -4.58 3.09 16.48
N MET A 28 -4.23 4.38 16.53
CA MET A 28 -5.11 5.46 16.06
C MET A 28 -5.44 5.33 14.57
N LEU A 29 -4.46 4.93 13.75
CA LEU A 29 -4.66 4.69 12.32
C LEU A 29 -5.59 3.49 12.08
N VAL A 30 -5.43 2.39 12.82
CA VAL A 30 -6.30 1.21 12.76
C VAL A 30 -7.73 1.60 13.11
N GLU A 31 -7.95 2.30 14.23
CA GLU A 31 -9.30 2.74 14.64
C GLU A 31 -9.94 3.67 13.59
N SER A 32 -9.15 4.59 13.04
CA SER A 32 -9.62 5.49 11.97
C SER A 32 -10.04 4.71 10.73
N ILE A 33 -9.23 3.74 10.30
CA ILE A 33 -9.50 2.88 9.15
C ILE A 33 -10.72 1.99 9.39
N GLN A 34 -10.91 1.46 10.61
CA GLN A 34 -12.11 0.69 10.96
C GLN A 34 -13.38 1.54 10.88
N LYS A 35 -13.31 2.82 11.28
CA LYS A 35 -14.48 3.70 11.34
C LYS A 35 -14.82 4.35 9.99
N HIS A 36 -13.80 4.72 9.23
CA HIS A 36 -13.94 5.56 8.03
C HIS A 36 -13.47 4.87 6.74
N GLY A 37 -12.87 3.68 6.84
CA GLY A 37 -12.16 3.05 5.74
C GLY A 37 -10.86 3.77 5.41
N ILE A 38 -10.25 3.36 4.29
CA ILE A 38 -9.01 3.95 3.80
C ILE A 38 -9.35 5.14 2.92
N LEU A 39 -9.10 6.35 3.43
CA LEU A 39 -9.39 7.60 2.72
C LEU A 39 -8.39 7.90 1.61
N SER A 40 -7.12 7.57 1.84
CA SER A 40 -6.03 7.78 0.88
C SER A 40 -5.62 6.44 0.29
N PRO A 41 -5.75 6.24 -1.03
CA PRO A 41 -5.41 4.96 -1.65
C PRO A 41 -3.91 4.65 -1.52
N LEU A 42 -3.59 3.36 -1.49
CA LEU A 42 -2.22 2.88 -1.58
C LEU A 42 -1.69 3.10 -3.00
N ILE A 43 -0.38 3.14 -3.17
CA ILE A 43 0.25 3.15 -4.50
C ILE A 43 0.94 1.82 -4.67
N VAL A 44 0.58 1.11 -5.74
CA VAL A 44 1.03 -0.25 -5.99
C VAL A 44 1.52 -0.38 -7.43
N ARG A 45 2.38 -1.36 -7.71
CA ARG A 45 2.77 -1.73 -9.06
C ARG A 45 2.50 -3.21 -9.30
N PRO A 46 2.19 -3.64 -10.53
CA PRO A 46 2.04 -5.07 -10.83
C PRO A 46 3.39 -5.80 -10.67
N LEU A 47 3.35 -7.02 -10.13
CA LEU A 47 4.53 -7.90 -10.07
C LEU A 47 4.82 -8.51 -11.44
N GLU A 48 6.09 -8.49 -11.88
CA GLU A 48 6.45 -8.92 -13.25
C GLU A 48 6.20 -10.41 -13.54
N ASN A 49 6.13 -11.25 -12.49
CA ASN A 49 6.06 -12.72 -12.60
C ASN A 49 4.73 -13.30 -12.09
N LYS A 50 3.77 -12.47 -11.71
CA LYS A 50 2.51 -12.91 -11.12
C LYS A 50 1.33 -12.08 -11.62
N THR A 51 0.32 -12.75 -12.15
CA THR A 51 -0.92 -12.10 -12.61
C THR A 51 -1.76 -11.74 -11.40
N ASP A 52 -2.35 -10.54 -11.40
CA ASP A 52 -3.23 -10.03 -10.33
C ASP A 52 -2.56 -9.86 -8.95
N GLU A 53 -1.23 -9.94 -8.86
CA GLU A 53 -0.50 -9.60 -7.64
C GLU A 53 0.25 -8.28 -7.81
N TYR A 54 0.26 -7.48 -6.74
CA TYR A 54 0.79 -6.13 -6.75
C TYR A 54 1.77 -5.92 -5.60
N GLU A 55 2.78 -5.12 -5.84
CA GLU A 55 3.75 -4.69 -4.84
C GLU A 55 3.43 -3.27 -4.38
N VAL A 56 3.36 -3.05 -3.07
CA VAL A 56 3.09 -1.75 -2.48
C VAL A 56 4.33 -0.88 -2.55
N ILE A 57 4.23 0.23 -3.28
CA ILE A 57 5.27 1.26 -3.38
C ILE A 57 5.12 2.29 -2.27
N SER A 58 3.88 2.65 -1.93
CA SER A 58 3.58 3.61 -0.87
C SER A 58 2.29 3.26 -0.13
N GLY A 59 2.30 3.51 1.18
CA GLY A 59 1.17 3.19 2.05
C GLY A 59 1.36 1.96 2.93
N HIS A 60 2.60 1.48 3.15
CA HIS A 60 2.90 0.34 4.01
C HIS A 60 2.25 0.41 5.40
N ARG A 61 2.28 1.56 6.09
CA ARG A 61 1.57 1.74 7.37
C ARG A 61 0.05 1.56 7.24
N ARG A 62 -0.54 1.99 6.12
CA ARG A 62 -1.97 1.84 5.83
C ARG A 62 -2.33 0.39 5.51
N LEU A 63 -1.49 -0.32 4.76
CA LEU A 63 -1.64 -1.76 4.52
C LEU A 63 -1.66 -2.51 5.85
N HIS A 64 -0.63 -2.30 6.68
CA HIS A 64 -0.52 -2.94 7.99
C HIS A 64 -1.69 -2.60 8.92
N ALA A 65 -2.13 -1.34 8.92
CA ALA A 65 -3.30 -0.94 9.68
C ALA A 65 -4.60 -1.58 9.15
N ALA A 66 -4.72 -1.77 7.83
CA ALA A 66 -5.85 -2.47 7.22
C ALA A 66 -5.87 -3.96 7.58
N GLU A 67 -4.71 -4.61 7.55
CA GLU A 67 -4.52 -6.00 8.00
C GLU A 67 -4.95 -6.14 9.47
N LYS A 68 -4.47 -5.26 10.35
CA LYS A 68 -4.86 -5.22 11.76
C LYS A 68 -6.34 -4.91 11.99
N ALA A 69 -6.91 -4.05 11.15
CA ALA A 69 -8.32 -3.70 11.17
C ALA A 69 -9.24 -4.86 10.71
N GLY A 70 -8.68 -5.90 10.08
CA GLY A 70 -9.44 -6.99 9.48
C GLY A 70 -10.11 -6.61 8.15
N ILE A 71 -9.60 -5.58 7.47
CA ILE A 71 -10.07 -5.18 6.15
C ILE A 71 -9.53 -6.15 5.10
N VAL A 72 -10.41 -6.66 4.24
CA VAL A 72 -10.08 -7.64 3.20
C VAL A 72 -9.65 -7.01 1.88
N GLU A 73 -10.09 -5.77 1.60
CA GLU A 73 -9.79 -5.06 0.36
C GLU A 73 -9.44 -3.61 0.65
N VAL A 74 -8.43 -3.08 -0.04
CA VAL A 74 -7.98 -1.70 0.14
C VAL A 74 -7.98 -0.95 -1.19
N PRO A 75 -8.35 0.35 -1.20
CA PRO A 75 -8.27 1.15 -2.41
C PRO A 75 -6.80 1.41 -2.75
N ALA A 76 -6.41 1.11 -3.98
CA ALA A 76 -5.06 1.24 -4.48
C ALA A 76 -5.04 1.88 -5.87
N LEU A 77 -3.99 2.64 -6.14
CA LEU A 77 -3.66 3.19 -7.44
C LEU A 77 -2.57 2.31 -8.05
N ILE A 78 -2.93 1.61 -9.13
CA ILE A 78 -1.99 0.79 -9.89
C ILE A 78 -1.15 1.70 -10.77
N TYR A 79 0.14 1.77 -10.47
CA TYR A 79 1.15 2.43 -11.28
C TYR A 79 1.78 1.38 -12.20
N ALA A 80 1.30 1.31 -13.44
CA ALA A 80 1.94 0.50 -14.47
C ALA A 80 3.28 1.15 -14.83
N LEU A 81 4.38 0.51 -14.44
CA LEU A 81 5.66 0.77 -15.10
C LEU A 81 5.52 0.22 -16.53
N GLU A 82 5.01 1.04 -17.46
CA GLU A 82 5.14 0.73 -18.88
C GLU A 82 6.62 0.40 -19.11
N ARG A 83 6.90 -0.81 -19.63
CA ARG A 83 8.26 -1.29 -19.93
C ARG A 83 9.03 -0.40 -20.94
N ASN A 84 8.50 0.76 -21.32
CA ASN A 84 9.11 1.80 -22.14
C ASN A 84 8.93 3.23 -21.58
N ALA A 85 8.96 3.42 -20.26
CA ALA A 85 9.14 4.74 -19.68
C ALA A 85 10.25 4.69 -18.63
N ALA A 86 11.48 4.97 -19.10
CA ALA A 86 12.51 5.49 -18.23
C ALA A 86 11.92 6.64 -17.38
N ALA A 87 12.21 6.62 -16.07
CA ALA A 87 11.87 7.63 -15.05
C ALA A 87 10.56 7.42 -14.28
N ILE A 88 10.69 6.93 -13.05
CA ILE A 88 9.95 7.38 -11.86
C ILE A 88 10.95 7.29 -10.71
N ALA A 89 11.71 8.32 -10.33
CA ALA A 89 11.34 9.63 -9.79
C ALA A 89 10.53 9.55 -8.49
N VAL A 90 11.22 9.90 -7.40
CA VAL A 90 10.71 10.44 -6.13
C VAL A 90 10.47 9.42 -5.00
N VAL A 91 11.59 8.96 -4.44
CA VAL A 91 11.76 8.76 -2.99
C VAL A 91 11.75 10.12 -2.29
N ASP A 92 10.58 10.73 -2.08
CA ASP A 92 10.51 11.92 -1.21
C ASP A 92 9.08 12.18 -0.74
N SER A 93 8.80 11.81 0.50
CA SER A 93 7.73 12.39 1.34
C SER A 93 7.98 11.96 2.78
N ASN A 94 9.10 12.45 3.33
CA ASN A 94 9.25 12.70 4.76
C ASN A 94 9.43 14.22 4.90
N LEU A 95 8.32 14.93 5.05
CA LEU A 95 8.28 16.29 5.56
C LEU A 95 6.98 16.49 6.32
#